data_AF-A0A8B6HRN8-F1
#
_entry.id   AF-A0A8B6HRN8-F1
#
_cell.length_a   1.000
_cell.length_b   1.000
_cell.length_c   1.000
_cell.angle_alpha   90.00
_cell.angle_beta   90.00
_cell.angle_gamma   90.00
#
_symmetry.space_group_name_H-M   'P 1'
#
loop_
_entity.id
_entity.type
_entity.pdbx_description
1 polymer ?
#
loop_
_entity_poly.entity_id
_entity_poly.type
_entity_poly.pdbx_seq_one_letter_code
_entity_poly.pdbx_strand_id
1 'polypeptide(L)'
;MWLRTYLEEWNKQNEIKSAVTDEEVYKLYTQVNKCALAAHFFWGVWALIQSKYSTIDFDYLDYAIMKLNEYFARKEEFLAL
;
A
#
# COMPACT_ATOMS: atom_id res chain seq x y z
N MET A 1 -5.59 -10.30 9.74
CA MET A 1 -7.06 -10.47 9.68
C MET A 1 -7.59 -10.29 8.25
N TRP A 2 -7.35 -9.18 7.54
CA TRP A 2 -7.86 -8.99 6.17
C TRP A 2 -7.14 -9.80 5.06
N LEU A 3 -5.81 -9.95 5.13
CA LEU A 3 -5.02 -10.69 4.12
C LEU A 3 -5.46 -12.14 3.96
N ARG A 4 -5.68 -12.81 5.10
CA ARG A 4 -6.18 -14.19 5.15
C ARG A 4 -7.57 -14.27 4.54
N THR A 5 -8.49 -13.38 4.93
CA THR A 5 -9.84 -13.33 4.34
C THR A 5 -9.78 -13.10 2.82
N TYR A 6 -8.92 -12.19 2.35
CA TYR A 6 -8.72 -11.96 0.91
C TYR A 6 -8.29 -13.25 0.19
N LEU A 7 -7.29 -13.96 0.73
CA LEU A 7 -6.81 -15.22 0.15
C LEU A 7 -7.86 -16.33 0.23
N GLU A 8 -8.64 -16.41 1.30
CA GLU A 8 -9.73 -17.39 1.44
C GLU A 8 -10.82 -17.15 0.40
N GLU A 9 -11.23 -15.89 0.19
CA GLU A 9 -12.18 -15.54 -0.87
C GLU A 9 -11.60 -15.75 -2.27
N TRP A 10 -10.32 -15.43 -2.47
CA TRP A 10 -9.61 -15.72 -3.72
C TRP A 10 -9.61 -17.23 -4.03
N ASN A 11 -9.30 -18.07 -3.04
CA ASN A 11 -9.29 -19.52 -3.20
C ASN A 11 -10.69 -20.06 -3.54
N LYS A 12 -11.74 -19.57 -2.88
CA LYS A 12 -13.13 -19.92 -3.20
C LYS A 12 -13.48 -19.59 -4.65
N GLN A 13 -13.12 -18.40 -5.13
CA GLN A 13 -13.40 -17.98 -6.51
C GLN A 13 -12.61 -18.78 -7.55
N ASN A 14 -11.42 -19.27 -7.20
CA ASN A 14 -10.54 -20.01 -8.11
C ASN A 14 -10.60 -21.54 -7.91
N GLU A 15 -11.61 -22.05 -7.20
CA GLU A 15 -11.80 -23.48 -6.91
C GLU A 15 -10.59 -24.17 -6.23
N ILE A 16 -9.76 -23.40 -5.51
CA ILE A 16 -8.62 -23.89 -4.74
C ILE A 16 -9.13 -24.45 -3.42
N LYS A 17 -8.98 -25.77 -3.22
CA LYS A 17 -9.50 -26.49 -2.04
C LYS A 17 -8.58 -26.45 -0.82
N SER A 18 -7.32 -26.05 -0.98
CA SER A 18 -6.39 -25.97 0.13
C SER A 18 -6.72 -24.80 1.06
N ALA A 19 -6.61 -25.04 2.36
CA ALA A 19 -6.69 -23.98 3.35
C ALA A 19 -5.51 -23.01 3.17
N VAL A 20 -5.77 -21.72 3.36
CA VAL A 20 -4.73 -20.68 3.32
C VAL A 20 -3.74 -20.92 4.46
N THR A 21 -2.47 -20.97 4.14
CA THR A 21 -1.37 -21.16 5.10
C THR A 21 -0.89 -19.82 5.66
N ASP A 22 -0.20 -19.85 6.81
CA ASP A 22 0.43 -18.63 7.35
C ASP A 22 1.57 -18.12 6.47
N GLU A 23 2.24 -19.01 5.73
CA GLU A 23 3.28 -18.64 4.77
C GLU A 23 2.72 -17.83 3.59
N GLU A 24 1.56 -18.23 3.04
CA GLU A 24 0.89 -17.48 1.97
C GLU A 24 0.44 -16.10 2.45
N VAL A 25 -0.08 -16.02 3.68
CA VAL A 25 -0.46 -14.74 4.30
C VAL A 25 0.77 -13.85 4.47
N TYR A 26 1.89 -14.40 4.96
CA TYR A 26 3.12 -13.66 5.14
C TYR A 26 3.71 -13.18 3.80
N LYS A 27 3.67 -14.03 2.77
CA LYS A 27 4.10 -13.65 1.42
C LYS A 27 3.29 -12.47 0.89
N LEU A 28 1.96 -12.52 1.01
CA LEU A 28 1.11 -11.40 0.59
C LEU A 28 1.38 -10.15 1.44
N TYR A 29 1.57 -10.30 2.75
CA TYR A 29 1.97 -9.22 3.65
C TYR A 29 3.25 -8.50 3.17
N THR A 30 4.31 -9.24 2.83
CA THR A 30 5.55 -8.64 2.30
C THR A 30 5.30 -7.89 0.99
N GLN A 31 4.50 -8.45 0.08
CA GLN A 31 4.18 -7.82 -1.20
C GLN A 31 3.39 -6.51 -1.02
N VAL A 32 2.35 -6.51 -0.18
CA VAL A 32 1.51 -5.32 0.00
C VAL A 32 2.25 -4.19 0.70
N ASN A 33 3.17 -4.49 1.61
CA ASN A 33 4.02 -3.45 2.22
C ASN A 33 4.97 -2.81 1.20
N LYS A 34 5.54 -3.58 0.28
CA LYS A 34 6.34 -3.02 -0.83
C LYS A 34 5.46 -2.14 -1.74
N CYS A 35 4.22 -2.54 -2.01
CA CYS A 35 3.26 -1.71 -2.73
C CYS A 35 2.85 -0.45 -1.94
N ALA A 36 2.82 -0.49 -0.61
CA ALA A 36 2.54 0.68 0.21
C ALA A 36 3.60 1.77 0.02
N LEU A 37 4.89 1.40 -0.08
CA LEU A 37 5.94 2.37 -0.45
C LEU A 37 5.65 3.04 -1.79
N ALA A 38 5.34 2.25 -2.83
CA ALA A 38 5.00 2.78 -4.14
C ALA A 38 3.78 3.71 -4.08
N ALA A 39 2.75 3.37 -3.29
CA ALA A 39 1.56 4.19 -3.10
C ALA A 39 1.87 5.53 -2.40
N HIS A 40 2.66 5.51 -1.32
CA HIS A 40 3.07 6.74 -0.63
C HIS A 40 3.85 7.69 -1.55
N PHE A 41 4.81 7.16 -2.29
CA PHE A 41 5.58 7.96 -3.25
C PHE A 41 4.69 8.52 -4.36
N PHE A 42 3.84 7.67 -4.96
CA PHE A 42 2.93 8.06 -6.03
C PHE A 42 1.99 9.18 -5.58
N TRP A 43 1.30 9.02 -4.45
CA TRP A 43 0.36 10.02 -3.96
C TRP A 43 1.03 11.29 -3.46
N GLY A 44 2.26 11.19 -2.95
CA GLY A 44 3.08 12.35 -2.61
C GLY A 44 3.41 13.20 -3.84
N VAL A 45 3.92 12.59 -4.91
CA VAL A 45 4.24 13.31 -6.16
C VAL A 45 2.98 13.85 -6.83
N TRP A 46 1.90 13.06 -6.88
CA TRP A 46 0.62 13.51 -7.41
C TRP A 46 0.13 14.76 -6.69
N ALA A 47 0.21 14.78 -5.35
CA ALA A 47 -0.24 15.91 -4.55
C ALA A 47 0.66 17.15 -4.73
N LEU A 48 1.99 16.99 -4.87
CA LEU A 48 2.86 18.11 -5.23
C LEU A 48 2.43 18.79 -6.53
N ILE A 49 2.07 17.99 -7.54
CA ILE A 49 1.55 18.54 -8.80
C ILE A 49 0.21 19.24 -8.55
N GLN A 50 -0.72 18.61 -7.82
CA GLN A 50 -2.03 19.20 -7.52
C GLN A 50 -1.96 20.49 -6.72
N SER A 51 -0.94 20.68 -5.86
CA SER A 51 -0.76 21.93 -5.10
C SER A 51 -0.63 23.17 -5.99
N LYS A 52 -0.24 23.00 -7.26
CA LYS A 52 -0.16 24.07 -8.25
C LYS A 52 -1.37 24.17 -9.18
N TYR A 53 -2.01 23.04 -9.50
CA TYR A 53 -2.98 22.97 -10.61
C TYR A 53 -4.42 22.69 -10.19
N SER A 54 -4.65 22.14 -8.99
CA SER A 54 -6.00 21.82 -8.54
C SER A 54 -6.78 23.07 -8.19
N THR A 55 -8.08 23.04 -8.46
CA THR A 55 -9.05 24.06 -8.01
C THR A 55 -9.84 23.63 -6.78
N ILE A 56 -9.60 22.41 -6.29
CA ILE A 56 -10.25 21.87 -5.09
C ILE A 56 -9.61 22.50 -3.85
N ASP A 57 -10.45 22.94 -2.90
CA ASP A 57 -10.00 23.46 -1.60
C ASP A 57 -9.52 22.31 -0.71
N PHE A 58 -8.22 22.02 -0.81
CA PHE A 58 -7.53 20.96 -0.07
C PHE A 58 -6.05 21.30 0.07
N ASP A 59 -5.46 21.01 1.23
CA ASP A 59 -4.03 21.25 1.48
C ASP A 59 -3.17 20.14 0.84
N TYR A 60 -2.95 20.28 -0.47
CA TYR A 60 -2.14 19.33 -1.23
C TYR A 60 -0.67 19.34 -0.84
N LEU A 61 -0.13 20.46 -0.36
CA LEU A 61 1.28 20.55 0.01
C LEU A 61 1.53 19.78 1.30
N ASP A 62 0.70 19.99 2.33
CA ASP A 62 0.78 19.24 3.57
C ASP A 62 0.57 17.73 3.32
N TYR A 63 -0.44 17.37 2.52
CA TYR A 63 -0.68 15.98 2.16
C TYR A 63 0.51 15.34 1.42
N ALA A 64 1.15 16.08 0.51
CA ALA A 64 2.35 15.60 -0.17
C ALA A 64 3.50 15.32 0.80
N ILE A 65 3.76 16.25 1.73
CA ILE A 65 4.79 16.11 2.76
C ILE A 65 4.49 14.90 3.64
N MET A 66 3.25 14.77 4.13
CA MET A 66 2.81 13.63 4.93
C MET A 66 3.07 12.30 4.20
N LYS A 67 2.72 12.20 2.91
CA LYS A 67 2.91 10.95 2.14
C LYS A 67 4.37 10.63 1.89
N LEU A 68 5.19 11.61 1.52
CA LEU A 68 6.62 11.38 1.28
C LEU A 68 7.37 11.07 2.58
N ASN A 69 7.01 11.70 3.70
CA ASN A 69 7.59 11.38 5.00
C ASN A 69 7.30 9.93 5.40
N GLU A 70 6.06 9.44 5.21
CA GLU A 70 5.74 8.04 5.50
C GLU A 70 6.50 7.08 4.58
N TYR A 71 6.66 7.42 3.28
CA TYR A 71 7.52 6.65 2.39
C TYR A 71 8.93 6.50 2.96
N PHE A 72 9.58 7.61 3.33
CA PHE A 72 10.96 7.57 3.84
C PHE A 72 11.06 6.90 5.21
N ALA A 73 10.07 7.07 6.09
CA ALA A 73 10.03 6.44 7.40
C ALA A 73 9.94 4.91 7.32
N ARG A 74 9.19 4.39 6.34
CA ARG A 74 8.95 2.94 6.17
C ARG A 74 9.87 2.25 5.17
N LYS A 75 10.63 3.01 4.38
CA LYS A 75 11.39 2.49 3.23
C LYS A 75 12.28 1.31 3.60
N GLU A 76 13.16 1.49 4.58
CA GLU A 76 14.11 0.44 4.96
C GLU A 76 13.40 -0.76 5.60
N GLU A 77 12.41 -0.51 6.46
CA GLU A 77 11.59 -1.55 7.10
C GLU A 77 10.91 -2.44 6.06
N PHE A 78 10.20 -1.84 5.09
CA PHE A 78 9.40 -2.59 4.11
C PHE A 78 10.23 -3.22 3.00
N LEU A 79 11.41 -2.68 2.69
CA LEU A 79 12.35 -3.32 1.76
C LEU A 79 13.07 -4.52 2.39
N ALA A 80 13.25 -4.53 3.70
CA ALA A 80 13.87 -5.63 4.44
C ALA A 80 12.94 -6.83 4.71
N LEU A 81 11.62 -6.68 4.50
CA LEU A 81 10.63 -7.76 4.56
C LEU A 81 10.81 -8.80 3.44
#